data_AF-A0A925DMB7-F1
#
_entry.id   AF-A0A925DMB7-F1
#
_cell.length_a   1.000
_cell.length_b   1.000
_cell.length_c   1.000
_cell.angle_alpha   90.00
_cell.angle_beta   90.00
_cell.angle_gamma   90.00
#
_symmetry.space_group_name_H-M   'P 1'
#
loop_
_entity.id
_entity.type
_entity.pdbx_description
1 polymer ?
#
loop_
_entity_poly.entity_id
_entity_poly.type
_entity_poly.pdbx_seq_one_letter_code
_entity_poly.pdbx_strand_id
1 'polypeptide(L)'
;MKNYLVLLLISATLFSFAGETDIAPQYKITKTSVDNKLKTKEALFVFTFKDPLKKKVNVRIAIKCNDTLIHALPDSNSKYPIKVTPGKFKFYLVTSRWEEIVIDSIKIGNKTKIEIEVNFAVGEIDAPMKKPVIYFYPEQKTEVNVLLNVKGKLTFTYPEYKNGWNFSAEPDGTINMNEKKYNYLFWEGETNFKTDEMKMNEGYFVKTDSLLNFLETNLSAIGLNSKESQDFITYWYPLMKKNERNYVHFIFNEEYNGYANLTVLPKPDNEIRVFMLWSAVSETQELNLTKQKFLEFKRKGFSVVEWGGAELSNLFLMNK
;
A
#
# COMPACT_ATOMS: atom_id res chain seq x y z
N MET A 1 42.61 -49.89 33.71
CA MET A 1 41.68 -48.77 33.98
C MET A 1 40.81 -48.57 32.75
N LYS A 2 39.50 -48.82 32.88
CA LYS A 2 38.50 -48.66 31.81
C LYS A 2 38.15 -47.17 31.69
N ASN A 3 38.38 -46.55 30.53
CA ASN A 3 37.85 -45.22 30.23
C ASN A 3 36.64 -45.38 29.30
N TYR A 4 35.46 -45.06 29.84
CA TYR A 4 34.22 -44.94 29.08
C TYR A 4 34.28 -43.64 28.25
N LEU A 5 34.20 -43.76 26.93
CA LEU A 5 33.99 -42.63 26.04
C LEU A 5 32.48 -42.35 26.03
N VAL A 6 32.05 -41.33 26.76
CA VAL A 6 30.65 -40.84 26.74
C VAL A 6 30.46 -40.03 25.47
N LEU A 7 29.71 -40.56 24.51
CA LEU A 7 29.26 -39.84 23.32
C LEU A 7 28.11 -38.91 23.74
N LEU A 8 28.39 -37.61 23.83
CA LEU A 8 27.38 -36.59 24.12
C LEU A 8 26.69 -36.19 22.81
N LEU A 9 25.53 -36.79 22.53
CA LEU A 9 24.61 -36.36 21.47
C LEU A 9 24.01 -35.00 21.88
N ILE A 10 24.54 -33.92 21.33
CA ILE A 10 23.94 -32.59 21.44
C ILE A 10 22.86 -32.51 20.36
N SER A 11 21.62 -32.82 20.71
CA SER A 11 20.44 -32.47 19.92
C SER A 11 20.17 -30.97 20.09
N ALA A 12 20.84 -30.13 19.30
CA ALA A 12 20.45 -28.73 19.17
C ALA A 12 19.29 -28.66 18.17
N THR A 13 18.09 -28.51 18.72
CA THR A 13 16.86 -28.18 17.99
C THR A 13 17.10 -26.99 17.07
N LEU A 14 16.85 -27.17 15.78
CA LEU A 14 16.72 -26.08 14.81
C LEU A 14 15.57 -25.18 15.27
N PHE A 15 15.89 -24.03 15.87
CA PHE A 15 14.92 -22.95 15.98
C PHE A 15 14.66 -22.45 14.55
N SER A 16 13.50 -22.80 14.00
CA SER A 16 12.95 -22.09 12.86
C SER A 16 12.64 -20.67 13.33
N PHE A 17 13.51 -19.72 13.00
CA PHE A 17 13.14 -18.32 13.00
C PHE A 17 12.15 -18.10 11.85
N ALA A 18 10.87 -18.32 12.13
CA ALA A 18 9.82 -17.60 11.42
C ALA A 18 9.88 -16.17 11.97
N GLY A 19 10.71 -15.34 11.34
CA GLY A 19 10.75 -13.91 11.65
C GLY A 19 9.50 -13.27 11.08
N GLU A 20 8.43 -13.23 11.86
CA GLU A 20 7.51 -12.10 11.78
C GLU A 20 8.36 -10.87 12.04
N THR A 21 8.57 -10.05 11.02
CA THR A 21 9.14 -8.73 11.21
C THR A 21 8.08 -7.89 11.93
N ASP A 22 8.02 -8.02 13.26
CA ASP A 22 7.36 -7.05 14.12
C ASP A 22 8.10 -5.72 13.96
N ILE A 23 7.66 -4.89 13.02
CA ILE A 23 8.17 -3.53 12.88
C ILE A 23 7.49 -2.69 13.97
N ALA A 24 7.76 -3.00 15.24
CA ALA A 24 7.34 -2.17 16.36
C ALA A 24 8.01 -0.79 16.17
N PRO A 25 7.23 0.30 16.06
CA PRO A 25 7.82 1.60 15.85
C PRO A 25 8.65 2.05 17.04
N GLN A 26 9.83 2.59 16.75
CA GLN A 26 10.78 2.97 17.78
C GLN A 26 10.32 4.25 18.47
N TYR A 27 10.11 4.19 19.78
CA TYR A 27 9.85 5.37 20.59
C TYR A 27 11.07 5.77 21.44
N LYS A 28 11.14 7.05 21.76
CA LYS A 28 12.15 7.59 22.67
C LYS A 28 11.53 8.63 23.59
N ILE A 29 11.79 8.53 24.89
CA ILE A 29 11.56 9.63 25.82
C ILE A 29 12.60 10.71 25.52
N THR A 30 12.15 11.84 24.97
CA THR A 30 13.04 12.95 24.58
C THR A 30 13.30 13.91 25.73
N LYS A 31 12.33 14.04 26.65
CA LYS A 31 12.45 14.92 27.81
C LYS A 31 11.57 14.43 28.95
N THR A 32 12.05 14.58 30.17
CA THR A 32 11.24 14.50 31.39
C THR A 32 11.51 15.75 32.22
N SER A 33 10.45 16.43 32.65
CA SER A 33 10.57 17.69 33.40
C SER A 33 9.40 17.89 34.35
N VAL A 34 9.61 18.67 35.41
CA VAL A 34 8.51 19.17 36.25
C VAL A 34 7.77 20.28 35.47
N ASP A 35 6.44 20.20 35.45
CA ASP A 35 5.57 21.23 34.89
C ASP A 35 4.74 21.88 36.00
N ASN A 36 5.15 23.09 36.39
CA ASN A 36 4.53 23.83 37.48
C ASN A 36 3.09 24.29 37.17
N LYS A 37 2.65 24.21 35.91
CA LYS A 37 1.26 24.52 35.52
C LYS A 37 0.29 23.38 35.87
N LEU A 38 0.81 22.18 36.13
CA LEU A 38 0.00 21.02 36.52
C LEU A 38 -0.39 21.11 38.00
N LYS A 39 -1.63 20.72 38.30
CA LYS A 39 -2.14 20.61 39.67
C LYS A 39 -1.59 19.35 40.34
N THR A 40 -1.74 19.28 41.67
CA THR A 40 -1.45 18.06 42.43
C THR A 40 -2.32 16.90 41.92
N LYS A 41 -1.72 15.72 41.72
CA LYS A 41 -2.29 14.54 41.06
C LYS A 41 -2.52 14.68 39.56
N GLU A 42 -1.92 15.67 38.90
CA GLU A 42 -1.86 15.74 37.44
C GLU A 42 -0.46 15.42 36.94
N ALA A 43 -0.41 14.72 35.81
CA ALA A 43 0.79 14.46 35.02
C ALA A 43 0.44 14.63 33.52
N LEU A 44 1.45 14.82 32.68
CA LEU A 44 1.25 15.09 31.26
C LEU A 44 2.20 14.25 30.41
N PHE A 45 1.64 13.45 29.51
CA PHE A 45 2.38 12.94 28.38
C PHE A 45 2.21 13.87 27.19
N VAL A 46 3.27 14.08 26.42
CA VAL A 46 3.22 14.83 25.17
C VAL A 46 3.86 14.00 24.08
N PHE A 47 3.03 13.46 23.18
CA PHE A 47 3.51 12.66 22.06
C PHE A 47 3.82 13.55 20.87
N THR A 48 4.95 13.29 20.23
CA THR A 48 5.29 13.80 18.89
C THR A 48 5.44 12.61 17.98
N PHE A 49 4.70 12.61 16.88
CA PHE A 49 4.76 11.54 15.90
C PHE A 49 5.61 11.99 14.72
N LYS A 50 6.68 11.24 14.45
CA LYS A 50 7.48 11.41 13.24
C LYS A 50 7.01 10.43 12.19
N ASP A 51 6.46 10.99 11.13
CA ASP A 51 6.24 10.29 9.88
C ASP A 51 7.59 10.12 9.17
N PRO A 52 7.92 8.94 8.61
CA PRO A 52 9.12 8.72 7.79
C PRO A 52 9.30 9.77 6.68
N LEU A 53 8.20 10.29 6.14
CA LEU A 53 8.16 11.31 5.09
C LEU A 53 8.34 12.74 5.61
N LYS A 54 8.58 12.91 6.92
CA LYS A 54 8.65 14.20 7.62
C LYS A 54 7.40 15.08 7.42
N LYS A 55 6.27 14.48 7.03
CA LYS A 55 4.98 15.18 6.92
C LYS A 55 4.41 15.38 8.33
N LYS A 56 3.72 16.51 8.56
CA LYS A 56 3.02 16.73 9.83
C LYS A 56 1.92 15.69 9.98
N VAL A 57 2.03 14.84 11.01
CA VAL A 57 0.96 13.94 11.42
C VAL A 57 -0.12 14.80 12.10
N ASN A 58 -1.12 15.21 11.31
CA ASN A 58 -2.25 16.02 11.77
C ASN A 58 -3.56 15.20 11.77
N VAL A 59 -3.48 13.94 12.16
CA VAL A 59 -4.64 13.03 12.20
C VAL A 59 -5.12 12.86 13.63
N ARG A 60 -6.40 12.50 13.79
CA ARG A 60 -6.92 12.02 15.06
C ARG A 60 -6.23 10.69 15.37
N ILE A 61 -5.69 10.57 16.58
CA ILE A 61 -5.12 9.31 17.07
C ILE A 61 -6.00 8.76 18.18
N ALA A 62 -6.12 7.43 18.24
CA ALA A 62 -6.71 6.74 19.36
C ALA A 62 -5.59 6.14 20.22
N ILE A 63 -5.66 6.37 21.52
CA ILE A 63 -4.65 5.92 22.48
C ILE A 63 -5.36 5.18 23.59
N LYS A 64 -5.14 3.87 23.68
CA LYS A 64 -5.61 3.10 24.82
C LYS A 64 -4.56 3.20 25.94
N CYS A 65 -5.00 3.68 27.09
CA CYS A 65 -4.19 3.98 28.26
C CYS A 65 -4.80 3.27 29.47
N ASN A 66 -4.16 2.19 29.94
CA ASN A 66 -4.69 1.32 31.01
C ASN A 66 -6.19 0.97 30.79
N ASP A 67 -6.49 0.45 29.59
CA ASP A 67 -7.83 0.07 29.13
C ASP A 67 -8.85 1.19 28.87
N THR A 68 -8.46 2.45 29.04
CA THR A 68 -9.27 3.60 28.64
C THR A 68 -8.87 4.07 27.25
N LEU A 69 -9.80 4.07 26.31
CA LEU A 69 -9.58 4.64 24.97
C LEU A 69 -9.72 6.16 25.00
N ILE A 70 -8.65 6.86 24.61
CA ILE A 70 -8.60 8.32 24.53
C ILE A 70 -8.40 8.70 23.07
N HIS A 71 -9.27 9.56 22.54
CA HIS A 71 -9.04 10.17 21.24
C HIS A 71 -8.36 11.52 21.40
N ALA A 72 -7.19 11.69 20.78
CA ALA A 72 -6.41 12.92 20.87
C ALA A 72 -6.29 13.61 19.49
N LEU A 73 -6.31 14.94 19.53
CA LEU A 73 -6.00 15.81 18.39
C LEU A 73 -4.67 16.52 18.66
N PRO A 74 -3.92 16.85 17.60
CA PRO A 74 -2.70 17.63 17.74
C PRO A 74 -3.00 19.07 18.20
N ASP A 75 -2.08 19.66 18.96
CA ASP A 75 -2.02 21.10 19.19
C ASP A 75 -1.47 21.84 17.94
N SER A 76 -1.36 23.17 18.04
CA SER A 76 -0.84 24.01 16.94
C SER A 76 0.59 23.69 16.52
N ASN A 77 1.35 22.96 17.34
CA ASN A 77 2.72 22.52 17.09
C ASN A 77 2.79 21.03 16.70
N SER A 78 1.67 20.40 16.35
CA SER A 78 1.59 18.97 16.01
C SER A 78 2.02 18.05 17.17
N LYS A 79 1.81 18.48 18.42
CA LYS A 79 2.01 17.65 19.61
C LYS A 79 0.68 17.17 20.18
N TYR A 80 0.67 15.99 20.80
CA TYR A 80 -0.53 15.37 21.35
C TYR A 80 -0.44 15.31 22.87
N PRO A 81 -0.99 16.31 23.59
CA PRO A 81 -0.98 16.33 25.05
C PRO A 81 -2.05 15.38 25.62
N ILE A 82 -1.66 14.51 26.54
CA ILE A 82 -2.55 13.61 27.27
C ILE A 82 -2.33 13.80 28.76
N LYS A 83 -3.32 14.41 29.41
CA LYS A 83 -3.32 14.59 30.86
C LYS A 83 -3.78 13.29 31.53
N VAL A 84 -3.02 12.86 32.53
CA VAL A 84 -3.29 11.64 33.30
C VAL A 84 -3.08 11.87 34.80
N THR A 85 -3.53 10.94 35.63
CA THR A 85 -3.11 10.86 37.03
C THR A 85 -1.75 10.14 37.14
N PRO A 86 -0.88 10.46 38.12
CA PRO A 86 0.39 9.76 38.28
C PRO A 86 0.21 8.23 38.42
N GLY A 87 1.09 7.47 37.78
CA GLY A 87 0.94 6.02 37.68
C GLY A 87 1.91 5.37 36.71
N LYS A 88 1.65 4.10 36.40
CA LYS A 88 2.36 3.32 35.39
C LYS A 88 1.40 3.09 34.22
N PHE A 89 1.87 3.36 33.00
CA PHE A 89 1.03 3.43 31.81
C PHE A 89 1.61 2.60 30.70
N LYS A 90 0.78 1.73 30.12
CA LYS A 90 1.05 1.11 28.81
C LYS A 90 0.18 1.83 27.78
N PHE A 91 0.76 2.18 26.64
CA PHE A 91 0.04 2.84 25.57
C PHE A 91 -0.10 1.91 24.38
N TYR A 92 -1.30 1.91 23.81
CA TYR A 92 -1.58 1.30 22.53
C TYR A 92 -2.05 2.41 21.58
N LEU A 93 -1.26 2.67 20.53
CA LEU A 93 -1.58 3.72 19.57
C LEU A 93 -2.28 3.08 18.37
N VAL A 94 -3.48 3.54 18.07
CA VAL A 94 -4.24 3.14 16.90
C VAL A 94 -4.38 4.34 15.99
N THR A 95 -3.95 4.19 14.75
CA THR A 95 -4.11 5.22 13.72
C THR A 95 -4.83 4.64 12.51
N SER A 96 -5.35 5.52 11.66
CA SER A 96 -5.98 5.13 10.40
C SER A 96 -5.04 4.46 9.39
N ARG A 97 -3.72 4.48 9.62
CA ARG A 97 -2.70 4.04 8.67
C ARG A 97 -1.73 3.00 9.22
N TRP A 98 -1.76 2.71 10.51
CA TRP A 98 -0.74 1.92 11.20
C TRP A 98 -1.38 1.06 12.29
N GLU A 99 -0.82 -0.13 12.48
CA GLU A 99 -1.16 -1.09 13.53
C GLU A 99 -0.98 -0.54 14.95
N GLU A 100 -1.48 -1.33 15.90
CA GLU A 100 -1.38 -1.08 17.34
C GLU A 100 0.09 -0.95 17.78
N ILE A 101 0.53 0.27 18.06
CA ILE A 101 1.86 0.47 18.62
C ILE A 101 1.79 0.26 20.12
N VAL A 102 2.51 -0.74 20.59
CA VAL A 102 2.71 -0.96 22.01
C VAL A 102 3.92 -0.17 22.50
N ILE A 103 3.68 0.81 23.36
CA ILE A 103 4.74 1.46 24.14
C ILE A 103 4.79 0.76 25.50
N ASP A 104 6.00 0.32 25.88
CA ASP A 104 6.25 -0.31 27.16
C ASP A 104 5.79 0.55 28.33
N SER A 105 5.66 -0.09 29.49
CA SER A 105 5.12 0.58 30.65
C SER A 105 5.98 1.76 31.13
N ILE A 106 5.48 2.98 31.03
CA ILE A 106 6.15 4.21 31.48
C ILE A 106 5.56 4.66 32.82
N LYS A 107 6.42 4.92 33.79
CA LYS A 107 6.03 5.50 35.09
C LYS A 107 6.11 7.02 35.03
N ILE A 108 5.08 7.71 35.49
CA ILE A 108 5.04 9.17 35.56
C ILE A 108 4.57 9.63 36.95
N GLY A 109 5.24 10.66 37.48
CA GLY A 109 5.00 11.21 38.80
C GLY A 109 4.11 12.45 38.81
N ASN A 110 3.81 12.96 40.00
CA ASN A 110 3.04 14.18 40.19
C ASN A 110 3.73 15.38 39.54
N LYS A 111 2.95 16.27 38.90
CA LYS A 111 3.41 17.46 38.18
C LYS A 111 4.53 17.17 37.16
N THR A 112 4.62 15.95 36.67
CA THR A 112 5.66 15.55 35.72
C THR A 112 5.10 15.62 34.31
N LYS A 113 5.90 16.18 33.41
CA LYS A 113 5.69 16.16 31.97
C LYS A 113 6.74 15.25 31.32
N ILE A 114 6.31 14.26 30.55
CA ILE A 114 7.17 13.41 29.74
C ILE A 114 6.87 13.68 28.26
N GLU A 115 7.89 14.06 27.50
CA GLU A 115 7.81 14.19 26.04
C GLU A 115 8.31 12.89 25.42
N ILE A 116 7.48 12.29 24.57
CA ILE A 116 7.74 11.02 23.89
C ILE A 116 7.70 11.28 22.39
N GLU A 117 8.76 10.88 21.71
CA GLU A 117 8.81 10.83 20.27
C GLU A 117 8.53 9.40 19.82
N VAL A 118 7.57 9.22 18.91
CA VAL A 118 7.23 7.94 18.29
C VAL A 118 7.61 8.04 16.82
N ASN A 119 8.52 7.19 16.37
CA ASN A 119 8.93 7.11 14.97
C ASN A 119 8.14 5.98 14.32
N PHE A 120 7.19 6.33 13.46
CA PHE A 120 6.57 5.31 12.59
C PHE A 120 7.64 4.77 11.64
N ALA A 121 7.59 3.48 11.34
CA ALA A 121 8.44 2.88 10.33
C ALA A 121 7.68 2.83 8.99
N VAL A 122 8.41 2.89 7.87
CA VAL A 122 7.82 2.56 6.57
C VAL A 122 7.53 1.07 6.58
N GLY A 123 6.29 0.69 6.32
CA GLY A 123 5.91 -0.70 6.10
C GLY A 123 6.17 -1.06 4.64
N GLU A 124 6.57 -2.31 4.40
CA GLU A 124 6.61 -2.89 3.06
C GLU A 124 5.53 -3.97 2.97
N ILE A 125 4.74 -3.92 1.89
CA ILE A 125 3.74 -4.93 1.58
C ILE A 125 4.23 -5.68 0.35
N ASP A 126 4.59 -6.94 0.54
CA ASP A 126 4.91 -7.85 -0.55
C ASP A 126 3.60 -8.25 -1.23
N ALA A 127 3.38 -7.75 -2.45
CA ALA A 127 2.19 -8.10 -3.22
C ALA A 127 2.55 -8.39 -4.69
N PRO A 128 2.01 -9.48 -5.25
CA PRO A 128 2.21 -9.79 -6.67
C PRO A 128 1.47 -8.78 -7.53
N MET A 129 2.17 -8.23 -8.53
CA MET A 129 1.59 -7.45 -9.61
C MET A 129 0.98 -8.41 -10.63
N LYS A 130 -0.35 -8.37 -10.72
CA LYS A 130 -1.13 -9.33 -11.52
C LYS A 130 -1.86 -8.65 -12.66
N LYS A 131 -1.85 -9.32 -13.80
CA LYS A 131 -2.56 -8.89 -15.01
C LYS A 131 -2.22 -7.47 -15.52
N PRO A 132 -1.01 -6.90 -15.40
CA PRO A 132 -0.58 -5.89 -16.36
C PRO A 132 -0.73 -6.35 -17.80
N VAL A 133 -1.66 -5.75 -18.54
CA VAL A 133 -1.82 -5.94 -19.98
C VAL A 133 -1.72 -4.62 -20.71
N ILE A 134 -1.08 -4.63 -21.87
CA ILE A 134 -0.72 -3.43 -22.63
C ILE A 134 -1.28 -3.52 -24.05
N TYR A 135 -2.11 -2.55 -24.41
CA TYR A 135 -2.76 -2.40 -25.72
C TYR A 135 -2.11 -1.25 -26.50
N PHE A 136 -2.05 -1.40 -27.82
CA PHE A 136 -1.40 -0.46 -28.73
C PHE A 136 -2.36 -0.12 -29.87
N TYR A 137 -2.69 1.17 -30.04
CA TYR A 137 -3.65 1.65 -31.03
C TYR A 137 -3.01 2.75 -31.90
N PRO A 138 -2.20 2.41 -32.90
CA PRO A 138 -1.67 3.39 -33.86
C PRO A 138 -2.74 3.79 -34.90
N GLU A 139 -2.57 4.91 -35.60
CA GLU A 139 -3.50 5.31 -36.68
C GLU A 139 -3.32 4.48 -37.96
N GLN A 140 -2.14 3.91 -38.14
CA GLN A 140 -1.77 3.02 -39.24
C GLN A 140 -0.87 1.91 -38.70
N LYS A 141 -0.70 0.82 -39.46
CA LYS A 141 0.23 -0.24 -39.11
C LYS A 141 1.61 0.33 -38.76
N THR A 142 2.10 0.04 -37.55
CA THR A 142 3.29 0.68 -36.99
C THR A 142 4.19 -0.38 -36.34
N GLU A 143 5.50 -0.33 -36.63
CA GLU A 143 6.49 -1.11 -35.91
C GLU A 143 6.73 -0.49 -34.53
N VAL A 144 6.64 -1.32 -33.48
CA VAL A 144 6.73 -0.91 -32.09
C VAL A 144 7.78 -1.74 -31.36
N ASN A 145 8.65 -1.05 -30.64
CA ASN A 145 9.55 -1.61 -29.64
C ASN A 145 9.08 -1.21 -28.24
N VAL A 146 9.05 -2.17 -27.33
CA VAL A 146 8.63 -1.98 -25.94
C VAL A 146 9.69 -2.50 -25.00
N LEU A 147 10.15 -1.65 -24.09
CA LEU A 147 11.03 -2.01 -22.98
C LEU A 147 10.26 -1.87 -21.66
N LEU A 148 10.30 -2.93 -20.86
CA LEU A 148 9.71 -3.00 -19.54
C LEU A 148 10.81 -3.15 -18.49
N ASN A 149 10.80 -2.24 -17.52
CA ASN A 149 11.70 -2.27 -16.37
C ASN A 149 10.89 -2.26 -15.06
N VAL A 150 10.74 -3.43 -14.45
CA VAL A 150 10.05 -3.60 -13.17
C VAL A 150 11.04 -3.41 -12.03
N LYS A 151 10.69 -2.60 -11.02
CA LYS A 151 11.48 -2.42 -9.78
C LYS A 151 11.24 -3.56 -8.80
N GLY A 152 11.58 -4.75 -9.28
CA GLY A 152 11.29 -6.01 -8.64
C GLY A 152 11.64 -7.13 -9.60
N LYS A 153 10.85 -8.20 -9.62
CA LYS A 153 11.10 -9.36 -10.46
C LYS A 153 9.93 -9.63 -11.38
N LEU A 154 10.20 -9.86 -12.67
CA LEU A 154 9.22 -10.43 -13.59
C LEU A 154 9.04 -11.92 -13.28
N THR A 155 7.79 -12.35 -13.11
CA THR A 155 7.43 -13.75 -12.82
C THR A 155 6.83 -14.44 -14.02
N PHE A 156 6.12 -13.69 -14.87
CA PHE A 156 5.56 -14.22 -16.10
C PHE A 156 5.47 -13.14 -17.18
N THR A 157 5.65 -13.53 -18.43
CA THR A 157 5.44 -12.64 -19.58
C THR A 157 4.84 -13.40 -20.74
N TYR A 158 3.94 -12.77 -21.47
CA TYR A 158 3.37 -13.31 -22.69
C TYR A 158 3.05 -12.19 -23.69
N PRO A 159 3.62 -12.24 -24.91
CA PRO A 159 4.60 -13.23 -25.39
C PRO A 159 5.91 -13.18 -24.60
N GLU A 160 6.78 -14.18 -24.76
CA GLU A 160 8.04 -14.26 -24.01
C GLU A 160 8.82 -12.93 -24.09
N TYR A 161 9.09 -12.33 -22.92
CA TYR A 161 9.90 -11.12 -22.81
C TYR A 161 11.38 -11.49 -22.68
N LYS A 162 12.21 -10.97 -23.58
CA LYS A 162 13.66 -11.11 -23.52
C LYS A 162 14.29 -9.77 -23.17
N ASN A 163 14.74 -9.03 -24.18
CA ASN A 163 15.32 -7.70 -24.03
C ASN A 163 14.40 -6.62 -24.62
N GLY A 164 13.09 -6.83 -24.51
CA GLY A 164 12.06 -6.04 -25.17
C GLY A 164 11.14 -6.85 -26.07
N TRP A 165 9.96 -6.32 -26.33
CA TRP A 165 9.07 -6.81 -27.39
C TRP A 165 9.25 -5.98 -28.65
N ASN A 166 9.31 -6.63 -29.81
CA ASN A 166 9.40 -6.00 -31.11
C ASN A 166 8.31 -6.60 -32.02
N PHE A 167 7.39 -5.77 -32.50
CA PHE A 167 6.21 -6.23 -33.21
C PHE A 167 5.60 -5.14 -34.08
N SER A 168 4.67 -5.52 -34.94
CA SER A 168 3.84 -4.58 -35.70
C SER A 168 2.46 -4.49 -35.08
N ALA A 169 2.01 -3.29 -34.72
CA ALA A 169 0.68 -3.01 -34.20
C ALA A 169 -0.24 -2.50 -35.31
N GLU A 170 -1.46 -3.03 -35.37
CA GLU A 170 -2.52 -2.60 -36.29
C GLU A 170 -3.49 -1.62 -35.59
N PRO A 171 -4.21 -0.76 -36.33
CA PRO A 171 -5.12 0.22 -35.73
C PRO A 171 -6.25 -0.35 -34.88
N ASP A 172 -6.61 -1.62 -35.10
CA ASP A 172 -7.64 -2.32 -34.33
C ASP A 172 -7.15 -2.87 -32.97
N GLY A 173 -5.85 -2.70 -32.67
CA GLY A 173 -5.20 -3.20 -31.46
C GLY A 173 -4.50 -4.55 -31.65
N THR A 174 -4.56 -5.15 -32.84
CA THR A 174 -3.88 -6.43 -33.11
C THR A 174 -2.37 -6.23 -33.13
N ILE A 175 -1.66 -7.06 -32.36
CA ILE A 175 -0.19 -7.14 -32.34
C ILE A 175 0.24 -8.34 -33.19
N ASN A 176 1.09 -8.12 -34.19
CA ASN A 176 1.72 -9.17 -34.99
C ASN A 176 3.19 -9.34 -34.58
N MET A 177 3.53 -10.51 -34.03
CA MET A 177 4.90 -10.84 -33.61
C MET A 177 5.19 -12.32 -33.85
N ASN A 178 6.32 -12.65 -34.49
CA ASN A 178 6.75 -14.02 -34.76
C ASN A 178 5.64 -14.90 -35.39
N GLU A 179 4.99 -14.38 -36.45
CA GLU A 179 3.88 -15.04 -37.19
C GLU A 179 2.62 -15.30 -36.36
N LYS A 180 2.54 -14.78 -35.14
CA LYS A 180 1.39 -14.89 -34.24
C LYS A 180 0.72 -13.55 -34.04
N LYS A 181 -0.59 -13.62 -33.79
CA LYS A 181 -1.43 -12.47 -33.45
C LYS A 181 -1.73 -12.47 -31.96
N TYR A 182 -1.63 -11.30 -31.34
CA TYR A 182 -1.90 -11.07 -29.92
C TYR A 182 -2.84 -9.88 -29.76
N ASN A 183 -3.66 -9.90 -28.72
CA ASN A 183 -4.57 -8.80 -28.39
C ASN A 183 -3.91 -7.72 -27.53
N TYR A 184 -2.85 -8.09 -26.81
CA TYR A 184 -2.10 -7.26 -25.87
C TYR A 184 -0.79 -7.96 -25.51
N LEU A 185 0.16 -7.21 -24.97
CA LEU A 185 1.27 -7.77 -24.20
C LEU A 185 0.81 -8.00 -22.76
N PHE A 186 1.34 -9.01 -22.09
CA PHE A 186 0.97 -9.37 -20.73
C PHE A 186 2.23 -9.63 -19.92
N TRP A 187 2.26 -9.15 -18.68
CA TRP A 187 3.30 -9.49 -17.72
C TRP A 187 2.75 -9.61 -16.30
N GLU A 188 3.48 -10.33 -15.45
CA GLU A 188 3.30 -10.39 -14.00
C GLU A 188 4.66 -10.19 -13.33
N GLY A 189 4.63 -9.69 -12.10
CA GLY A 189 5.84 -9.49 -11.33
C GLY A 189 5.59 -9.43 -9.83
N GLU A 190 6.68 -9.25 -9.11
CA GLU A 190 6.71 -9.10 -7.66
C GLU A 190 7.43 -7.79 -7.34
N THR A 191 6.84 -6.99 -6.46
CA THR A 191 7.42 -5.74 -5.96
C THR A 191 7.01 -5.55 -4.50
N ASN A 192 7.80 -4.76 -3.78
CA ASN A 192 7.48 -4.35 -2.43
C ASN A 192 6.80 -2.99 -2.51
N PHE A 193 5.54 -2.91 -2.05
CA PHE A 193 4.81 -1.66 -1.97
C PHE A 193 5.13 -0.98 -0.65
N LYS A 194 5.71 0.22 -0.70
CA LYS A 194 6.03 0.99 0.50
C LYS A 194 4.82 1.79 0.94
N THR A 195 4.41 1.63 2.20
CA THR A 195 3.19 2.26 2.72
C THR A 195 3.23 3.78 2.75
N ASP A 196 4.41 4.37 2.71
CA ASP A 196 4.64 5.81 2.69
C ASP A 196 4.57 6.41 1.26
N GLU A 197 4.82 5.60 0.24
CA GLU A 197 4.59 5.96 -1.17
C GLU A 197 3.11 5.82 -1.55
N MET A 198 2.33 5.04 -0.80
CA MET A 198 0.91 4.79 -1.06
C MET A 198 0.00 5.88 -0.50
N LYS A 199 -0.95 6.35 -1.32
CA LYS A 199 -1.98 7.32 -0.92
C LYS A 199 -3.19 6.64 -0.26
N MET A 200 -2.97 6.04 0.90
CA MET A 200 -3.98 5.21 1.59
C MET A 200 -5.24 5.96 2.07
N ASN A 201 -5.19 7.30 2.11
CA ASN A 201 -6.35 8.15 2.40
C ASN A 201 -7.12 8.57 1.15
N GLU A 202 -6.77 8.06 -0.02
CA GLU A 202 -7.48 8.27 -1.28
C GLU A 202 -8.04 6.94 -1.78
N GLY A 203 -9.19 6.99 -2.44
CA GLY A 203 -9.83 5.80 -3.01
C GLY A 203 -11.26 5.64 -2.55
N TYR A 204 -11.72 4.39 -2.52
CA TYR A 204 -13.11 4.05 -2.33
C TYR A 204 -13.26 2.84 -1.44
N PHE A 205 -14.29 2.85 -0.60
CA PHE A 205 -14.84 1.63 -0.05
C PHE A 205 -16.05 1.22 -0.84
N VAL A 206 -16.04 -0.01 -1.36
CA VAL A 206 -17.04 -0.51 -2.30
C VAL A 206 -17.60 -1.81 -1.77
N LYS A 207 -18.92 -1.84 -1.53
CA LYS A 207 -19.64 -3.07 -1.18
C LYS A 207 -19.77 -3.95 -2.42
N THR A 208 -19.81 -5.26 -2.21
CA THR A 208 -19.84 -6.23 -3.32
C THR A 208 -21.08 -6.12 -4.20
N ASP A 209 -22.22 -5.72 -3.64
CA ASP A 209 -23.47 -5.45 -4.40
C ASP A 209 -23.31 -4.30 -5.42
N SER A 210 -22.43 -3.35 -5.13
CA SER A 210 -22.18 -2.14 -5.93
C SER A 210 -20.90 -2.24 -6.75
N LEU A 211 -20.11 -3.31 -6.57
CA LEU A 211 -18.75 -3.43 -7.09
C LEU A 211 -18.70 -3.42 -8.63
N LEU A 212 -19.61 -4.14 -9.29
CA LEU A 212 -19.62 -4.21 -10.75
C LEU A 212 -19.87 -2.81 -11.36
N ASN A 213 -20.96 -2.17 -10.94
CA ASN A 213 -21.30 -0.82 -11.39
C ASN A 213 -20.20 0.20 -11.05
N PHE A 214 -19.56 0.05 -9.89
CA PHE A 214 -18.41 0.87 -9.50
C PHE A 214 -17.25 0.72 -10.50
N LEU A 215 -16.86 -0.51 -10.85
CA LEU A 215 -15.78 -0.75 -11.81
C LEU A 215 -16.14 -0.20 -13.19
N GLU A 216 -17.34 -0.50 -13.71
CA GLU A 216 -17.81 -0.01 -15.02
C GLU A 216 -17.79 1.53 -15.09
N THR A 217 -18.31 2.19 -14.06
CA THR A 217 -18.35 3.66 -13.99
C THR A 217 -16.94 4.26 -13.94
N ASN A 218 -16.06 3.73 -13.07
CA ASN A 218 -14.74 4.34 -12.85
C ASN A 218 -13.79 4.06 -14.02
N LEU A 219 -13.79 2.85 -14.61
CA LEU A 219 -12.95 2.53 -15.76
C LEU A 219 -13.35 3.36 -16.99
N SER A 220 -14.66 3.57 -17.20
CA SER A 220 -15.17 4.47 -18.23
C SER A 220 -14.73 5.93 -17.97
N ALA A 221 -14.83 6.41 -16.72
CA ALA A 221 -14.39 7.75 -16.35
C ALA A 221 -12.86 7.96 -16.48
N ILE A 222 -12.07 6.89 -16.34
CA ILE A 222 -10.63 6.90 -16.61
C ILE A 222 -10.34 6.93 -18.12
N GLY A 223 -11.28 6.48 -18.95
CA GLY A 223 -11.18 6.49 -20.40
C GLY A 223 -10.82 5.14 -21.02
N LEU A 224 -10.95 4.03 -20.28
CA LEU A 224 -10.85 2.68 -20.85
C LEU A 224 -12.05 2.41 -21.77
N ASN A 225 -11.81 1.75 -22.89
CA ASN A 225 -12.87 1.36 -23.81
C ASN A 225 -13.61 0.09 -23.32
N SER A 226 -14.65 -0.32 -24.04
CA SER A 226 -15.47 -1.48 -23.69
C SER A 226 -14.66 -2.79 -23.60
N LYS A 227 -13.74 -3.02 -24.55
CA LYS A 227 -12.89 -4.21 -24.58
C LYS A 227 -11.94 -4.26 -23.39
N GLU A 228 -11.21 -3.18 -23.15
CA GLU A 228 -10.26 -3.07 -22.04
C GLU A 228 -10.97 -3.19 -20.68
N SER A 229 -12.14 -2.54 -20.53
CA SER A 229 -12.93 -2.61 -19.29
C SER A 229 -13.48 -4.01 -19.04
N GLN A 230 -13.94 -4.72 -20.07
CA GLN A 230 -14.39 -6.10 -19.95
C GLN A 230 -13.25 -7.04 -19.55
N ASP A 231 -12.08 -6.93 -20.19
CA ASP A 231 -10.90 -7.72 -19.84
C ASP A 231 -10.46 -7.44 -18.38
N PHE A 232 -10.50 -6.18 -17.95
CA PHE A 232 -10.21 -5.76 -16.56
C PHE A 232 -11.20 -6.39 -15.57
N ILE A 233 -12.50 -6.19 -15.80
CA ILE A 233 -13.58 -6.61 -14.89
C ILE A 233 -13.62 -8.12 -14.78
N THR A 234 -13.53 -8.85 -15.90
CA THR A 234 -13.61 -10.32 -15.89
C THR A 234 -12.46 -10.97 -15.13
N TYR A 235 -11.30 -10.31 -15.04
CA TYR A 235 -10.19 -10.77 -14.20
C TYR A 235 -10.38 -10.39 -12.72
N TRP A 236 -10.61 -9.11 -12.42
CA TRP A 236 -10.57 -8.61 -11.04
C TRP A 236 -11.86 -8.82 -10.25
N TYR A 237 -13.02 -8.66 -10.87
CA TYR A 237 -14.32 -8.75 -10.18
C TYR A 237 -14.52 -10.10 -9.46
N PRO A 238 -14.23 -11.28 -10.08
CA PRO A 238 -14.37 -12.56 -9.40
C PRO A 238 -13.50 -12.74 -8.15
N LEU A 239 -12.37 -12.04 -8.07
CA LEU A 239 -11.47 -12.06 -6.92
C LEU A 239 -12.03 -11.19 -5.78
N MET A 240 -12.42 -9.96 -6.11
CA MET A 240 -12.91 -8.95 -5.17
C MET A 240 -14.31 -9.25 -4.61
N LYS A 241 -15.19 -9.88 -5.41
CA LYS A 241 -16.58 -10.20 -4.99
C LYS A 241 -16.66 -11.22 -3.85
N LYS A 242 -15.54 -11.88 -3.52
CA LYS A 242 -15.46 -12.82 -2.39
C LYS A 242 -15.53 -12.12 -1.04
N ASN A 243 -15.24 -10.82 -1.01
CA ASN A 243 -15.27 -9.99 0.19
C ASN A 243 -16.64 -9.34 0.32
N GLU A 244 -17.03 -8.92 1.52
CA GLU A 244 -18.26 -8.12 1.71
C GLU A 244 -18.04 -6.68 1.24
N ARG A 245 -16.84 -6.16 1.48
CA ARG A 245 -16.41 -4.80 1.19
C ARG A 245 -14.95 -4.78 0.79
N ASN A 246 -14.62 -3.95 -0.21
CA ASN A 246 -13.27 -3.77 -0.72
C ASN A 246 -12.84 -2.31 -0.61
N TYR A 247 -11.58 -2.08 -0.25
CA TYR A 247 -10.89 -0.83 -0.52
C TYR A 247 -10.34 -0.90 -1.95
N VAL A 248 -10.50 0.18 -2.71
CA VAL A 248 -10.00 0.30 -4.09
C VAL A 248 -9.32 1.65 -4.27
N HIS A 249 -8.14 1.61 -4.88
CA HIS A 249 -7.34 2.77 -5.23
C HIS A 249 -6.67 2.58 -6.60
N PHE A 250 -6.74 3.59 -7.46
CA PHE A 250 -6.11 3.57 -8.78
C PHE A 250 -4.85 4.42 -8.80
N ILE A 251 -3.73 3.83 -9.20
CA ILE A 251 -2.46 4.50 -9.44
C ILE A 251 -2.33 4.80 -10.93
N PHE A 252 -1.79 5.97 -11.28
CA PHE A 252 -1.69 6.43 -12.67
C PHE A 252 -0.25 6.81 -13.08
N ASN A 253 0.10 6.46 -14.32
CA ASN A 253 1.24 7.01 -15.08
C ASN A 253 2.54 7.16 -14.25
N GLU A 254 2.95 8.39 -13.92
CA GLU A 254 4.19 8.67 -13.21
C GLU A 254 4.26 8.03 -11.82
N GLU A 255 3.13 7.90 -11.13
CA GLU A 255 3.08 7.18 -9.86
C GLU A 255 3.31 5.67 -10.09
N TYR A 256 2.86 5.15 -11.23
CA TYR A 256 3.09 3.76 -11.62
C TYR A 256 4.54 3.48 -12.07
N ASN A 257 5.24 4.49 -12.62
CA ASN A 257 6.69 4.43 -12.85
C ASN A 257 7.50 4.21 -11.55
N GLY A 258 6.87 4.47 -10.39
CA GLY A 258 7.34 4.07 -9.07
C GLY A 258 7.59 2.57 -8.94
N TYR A 259 6.90 1.72 -9.70
CA TYR A 259 6.92 0.26 -9.62
C TYR A 259 7.36 -0.41 -10.92
N ALA A 260 6.89 0.07 -12.07
CA ALA A 260 7.27 -0.46 -13.37
C ALA A 260 7.34 0.66 -14.41
N ASN A 261 8.49 0.83 -15.03
CA ASN A 261 8.68 1.78 -16.12
C ASN A 261 8.46 1.09 -17.47
N LEU A 262 7.64 1.71 -18.32
CA LEU A 262 7.35 1.27 -19.67
C LEU A 262 7.91 2.30 -20.64
N THR A 263 8.74 1.85 -21.58
CA THR A 263 9.23 2.68 -22.69
C THR A 263 8.71 2.10 -23.99
N VAL A 264 8.03 2.93 -24.79
CA VAL A 264 7.45 2.56 -26.08
C VAL A 264 8.08 3.42 -27.18
N LEU A 265 8.52 2.77 -28.26
CA LEU A 265 9.10 3.39 -29.45
C LEU A 265 8.34 2.89 -30.70
N PRO A 266 7.87 3.77 -31.60
CA PRO A 266 7.87 5.23 -31.49
C PRO A 266 7.08 5.71 -30.27
N LYS A 267 7.41 6.90 -29.78
CA LYS A 267 6.74 7.45 -28.60
C LYS A 267 5.24 7.62 -28.91
N PRO A 268 4.33 7.10 -28.08
CA PRO A 268 2.89 7.31 -28.29
C PRO A 268 2.53 8.78 -28.09
N ASP A 269 1.52 9.24 -28.83
CA ASP A 269 0.92 10.56 -28.66
C ASP A 269 0.20 10.65 -27.31
N ASN A 270 -0.44 9.55 -26.89
CA ASN A 270 -1.16 9.47 -25.63
C ASN A 270 -0.92 8.11 -24.95
N GLU A 271 -0.67 8.14 -23.65
CA GLU A 271 -0.50 6.95 -22.83
C GLU A 271 -1.34 7.07 -21.56
N ILE A 272 -2.03 5.98 -21.21
CA ILE A 272 -2.66 5.84 -19.89
C ILE A 272 -2.26 4.49 -19.30
N ARG A 273 -1.67 4.53 -18.10
CA ARG A 273 -1.30 3.34 -17.34
C ARG A 273 -2.03 3.39 -16.01
N VAL A 274 -2.87 2.38 -15.75
CA VAL A 274 -3.77 2.32 -14.59
C VAL A 274 -3.47 1.07 -13.78
N PHE A 275 -3.05 1.23 -12.53
CA PHE A 275 -2.78 0.10 -11.66
C PHE A 275 -3.71 0.13 -10.45
N MET A 276 -4.55 -0.89 -10.31
CA MET A 276 -5.51 -0.99 -9.21
C MET A 276 -4.87 -1.67 -8.01
N LEU A 277 -4.81 -0.95 -6.89
CA LEU A 277 -4.58 -1.52 -5.58
C LEU A 277 -5.91 -1.79 -4.89
N TRP A 278 -6.08 -2.98 -4.33
CA TRP A 278 -7.28 -3.30 -3.57
C TRP A 278 -6.99 -4.21 -2.38
N SER A 279 -7.87 -4.18 -1.38
CA SER A 279 -7.83 -5.07 -0.22
C SER A 279 -9.24 -5.37 0.26
N ALA A 280 -9.46 -6.55 0.83
CA ALA A 280 -10.62 -6.81 1.67
C ALA A 280 -10.62 -5.88 2.88
N VAL A 281 -11.81 -5.47 3.33
CA VAL A 281 -12.00 -4.55 4.46
C VAL A 281 -13.19 -5.00 5.30
N SER A 282 -13.09 -4.89 6.62
CA SER A 282 -14.24 -5.12 7.50
C SER A 282 -15.32 -4.04 7.32
N GLU A 283 -16.57 -4.36 7.63
CA GLU A 283 -17.64 -3.35 7.62
C GLU A 283 -17.39 -2.21 8.63
N THR A 284 -16.73 -2.53 9.75
CA THR A 284 -16.41 -1.59 10.83
C THR A 284 -15.27 -0.63 10.50
N GLN A 285 -14.55 -0.83 9.39
CA GLN A 285 -13.49 0.08 8.99
C GLN A 285 -14.09 1.40 8.50
N GLU A 286 -13.75 2.47 9.19
CA GLU A 286 -14.15 3.83 8.87
C GLU A 286 -12.90 4.68 8.62
N LEU A 287 -12.57 4.87 7.36
CA LEU A 287 -11.59 5.88 6.91
C LEU A 287 -12.30 6.95 6.09
N ASN A 288 -11.98 8.20 6.36
CA ASN A 288 -12.38 9.30 5.49
C ASN A 288 -11.49 9.29 4.25
N LEU A 289 -11.96 8.62 3.21
CA LEU A 289 -11.28 8.56 1.92
C LEU A 289 -11.61 9.78 1.07
N THR A 290 -10.57 10.39 0.53
CA THR A 290 -10.71 11.41 -0.51
C THR A 290 -10.97 10.70 -1.83
N LYS A 291 -12.08 11.02 -2.50
CA LYS A 291 -12.40 10.45 -3.81
C LYS A 291 -11.35 10.86 -4.82
N GLN A 292 -10.91 9.90 -5.64
CA GLN A 292 -9.95 10.17 -6.69
C GLN A 292 -10.60 10.96 -7.83
N LYS A 293 -9.79 11.81 -8.46
CA LYS A 293 -10.17 12.55 -9.66
C LYS A 293 -9.35 11.99 -10.81
N PHE A 294 -10.03 11.68 -11.91
CA PHE A 294 -9.37 11.17 -13.11
C PHE A 294 -9.22 12.31 -14.11
N LEU A 295 -8.09 12.30 -14.80
CA LEU A 295 -7.89 13.13 -15.98
C LEU A 295 -8.44 12.36 -17.18
N GLU A 296 -9.16 13.05 -18.05
CA GLU A 296 -9.71 12.45 -19.26
C GLU A 296 -8.58 11.97 -20.18
N PHE A 297 -8.60 10.68 -20.53
CA PHE A 297 -7.68 10.09 -21.49
C PHE A 297 -8.14 10.35 -22.94
N LYS A 298 -7.29 10.99 -23.74
CA LYS A 298 -7.58 11.30 -25.15
C LYS A 298 -6.97 10.26 -26.08
N ARG A 299 -7.80 9.59 -26.87
CA ARG A 299 -7.38 8.56 -27.84
C ARG A 299 -7.11 9.13 -29.24
N LYS A 300 -6.28 10.18 -29.32
CA LYS A 300 -5.92 10.81 -30.60
C LYS A 300 -4.49 10.43 -30.96
N GLY A 301 -4.24 10.03 -32.21
CA GLY A 301 -2.92 9.55 -32.61
C GLY A 301 -2.60 8.18 -32.00
N PHE A 302 -1.32 7.82 -32.00
CA PHE A 302 -0.86 6.56 -31.44
C PHE A 302 -1.09 6.51 -29.92
N SER A 303 -2.03 5.66 -29.51
CA SER A 303 -2.44 5.55 -28.11
C SER A 303 -2.02 4.23 -27.49
N VAL A 304 -1.48 4.28 -26.27
CA VAL A 304 -1.11 3.10 -25.48
C VAL A 304 -1.93 3.07 -24.19
N VAL A 305 -2.47 1.90 -23.87
CA VAL A 305 -3.25 1.66 -22.64
C VAL A 305 -2.63 0.49 -21.90
N GLU A 306 -2.22 0.70 -20.65
CA GLU A 306 -1.88 -0.39 -19.74
C GLU A 306 -2.85 -0.40 -18.57
N TRP A 307 -3.33 -1.58 -18.18
CA TRP A 307 -3.93 -1.73 -16.88
C TRP A 307 -3.43 -2.99 -16.18
N GLY A 308 -3.38 -2.95 -14.85
CA GLY A 308 -3.00 -4.06 -13.99
C GLY A 308 -3.48 -3.84 -12.56
N GLY A 309 -3.02 -4.64 -11.61
CA GLY A 309 -3.30 -4.40 -10.21
C GLY A 309 -2.62 -5.36 -9.25
N ALA A 310 -2.83 -5.11 -7.96
CA ALA A 310 -2.35 -5.95 -6.86
C ALA A 310 -3.40 -6.02 -5.74
N GLU A 311 -3.51 -7.18 -5.14
CA GLU A 311 -4.21 -7.37 -3.87
C GLU A 311 -3.22 -7.13 -2.74
N LEU A 312 -3.54 -6.18 -1.87
CA LEU A 312 -2.75 -5.85 -0.68
C LEU A 312 -3.29 -6.63 0.50
N SER A 313 -2.86 -7.90 0.63
CA SER A 313 -3.33 -8.77 1.70
C SER A 313 -3.08 -8.16 3.08
N ASN A 314 -4.05 -8.32 3.98
CA ASN A 314 -4.02 -7.87 5.38
C ASN A 314 -3.84 -6.37 5.62
N LEU A 315 -3.95 -5.52 4.59
CA LEU A 315 -3.83 -4.07 4.74
C LEU A 315 -4.74 -3.48 5.84
N PHE A 316 -5.94 -4.06 6.01
CA PHE A 316 -6.92 -3.66 7.03
C PHE A 316 -7.36 -4.80 7.96
N LEU A 317 -6.77 -6.00 7.81
CA LEU A 317 -7.22 -7.21 8.48
C LEU A 317 -6.12 -7.71 9.44
N MET A 318 -5.94 -7.00 10.55
CA MET A 318 -5.12 -7.46 11.70
C MET A 318 -5.95 -7.58 12.99
N ASN A 319 -7.27 -7.65 12.87
CA ASN A 319 -8.19 -7.92 14.00
C ASN A 319 -8.79 -9.33 13.89
N LYS A 320 -7.96 -10.38 14.00
CA LYS A 320 -8.47 -11.72 14.31
C LYS A 320 -7.80 -12.27 15.56
#